data_AF-A0A9X7ARX9-F1
#
_entry.id   AF-A0A9X7ARX9-F1
#
_cell.length_a   1.000
_cell.length_b   1.000
_cell.length_c   1.000
_cell.angle_alpha   90.00
_cell.angle_beta   90.00
_cell.angle_gamma   90.00
#
_symmetry.space_group_name_H-M   'P 1'
#
loop_
_entity.id
_entity.type
_entity.pdbx_description
1 polymer ?
#
loop_
_entity_poly.entity_id
_entity_poly.type
_entity_poly.pdbx_seq_one_letter_code
_entity_poly.pdbx_strand_id
1 'polypeptide(L)'
;MTELKFETREKKVDELTEYHVFDVTGENEIYAGCVKNFRWNASLSDGGFNRLEPFNANNERLGHGGGEETDVQELIDYVKSVHTSNVEIENKIAEQWETQREDALRLGTTEEKFKRYHNVRNYVERVVKAEKDLVHLKYILDEIVSAYESEAIASIRTEGVEIVFKEAIDKREKEIAEIERDIEQVTGWIKEY
;
A
#
# COMPACT_ATOMS: atom_id res chain seq x y z
N MET A 1 15.56 8.87 7.83
CA MET A 1 15.71 8.38 6.45
C MET A 1 17.11 8.72 5.98
N THR A 2 17.80 7.75 5.38
CA THR A 2 19.13 7.97 4.79
C THR A 2 18.95 8.75 3.50
N GLU A 3 19.67 9.86 3.36
CA GLU A 3 19.67 10.64 2.12
C GLU A 3 20.36 9.84 1.00
N LEU A 4 19.66 9.65 -0.12
CA LEU A 4 20.22 8.94 -1.27
C LEU A 4 21.26 9.80 -1.99
N LYS A 5 22.37 9.18 -2.38
CA LYS A 5 23.45 9.79 -3.17
C LYS A 5 23.40 9.24 -4.58
N PHE A 6 23.48 10.13 -5.56
CA PHE A 6 23.39 9.76 -6.97
C PHE A 6 24.66 10.13 -7.74
N GLU A 7 25.05 9.25 -8.65
CA GLU A 7 26.05 9.50 -9.67
C GLU A 7 25.40 9.39 -11.06
N THR A 8 25.68 10.34 -11.95
CA THR A 8 25.25 10.28 -13.35
C THR A 8 26.45 10.00 -14.24
N ARG A 9 26.32 9.02 -15.13
CA ARG A 9 27.36 8.63 -16.09
C ARG A 9 26.84 8.77 -17.51
N GLU A 10 27.64 9.35 -18.38
CA GLU A 10 27.31 9.46 -19.80
C GLU A 10 27.67 8.17 -20.55
N LYS A 11 26.80 7.77 -21.47
CA LYS A 11 27.04 6.66 -22.39
C LYS A 11 26.72 7.11 -23.81
N LYS A 12 27.62 6.83 -24.75
CA LYS A 12 27.37 7.06 -26.19
C LYS A 12 26.70 5.84 -26.80
N VAL A 13 25.54 6.04 -27.42
CA VAL A 13 24.77 5.01 -28.13
C VAL A 13 24.34 5.59 -29.46
N ASP A 14 24.78 5.00 -30.58
CA ASP A 14 24.47 5.45 -31.94
C ASP A 14 24.67 6.97 -32.15
N GLU A 15 25.84 7.48 -31.73
CA GLU A 15 26.22 8.90 -31.77
C GLU A 15 25.43 9.84 -30.84
N LEU A 16 24.42 9.32 -30.14
CA LEU A 16 23.61 10.05 -29.17
C LEU A 16 24.14 9.85 -27.75
N THR A 17 23.99 10.86 -26.89
CA THR A 17 24.32 10.76 -25.46
C THR A 17 23.11 10.23 -24.69
N GLU A 18 23.34 9.24 -23.83
CA GLU A 18 22.43 8.82 -22.77
C GLU A 18 23.06 9.15 -21.41
N TYR A 19 22.23 9.46 -20.42
CA TYR A 19 22.63 9.77 -19.05
C TYR A 19 22.09 8.67 -18.13
N HIS A 20 22.97 7.84 -17.60
CA HIS A 20 22.64 6.71 -16.73
C HIS A 20 22.81 7.14 -15.29
N VAL A 21 21.77 6.96 -14.47
CA VAL A 21 21.72 7.41 -13.08
C VAL A 21 21.88 6.20 -12.17
N PHE A 22 22.79 6.30 -11.21
CA PHE A 22 23.09 5.27 -10.23
C PHE A 22 22.91 5.82 -8.83
N ASP A 23 22.24 5.07 -7.96
CA ASP A 23 22.25 5.26 -6.52
C ASP A 23 23.52 4.61 -5.96
N VAL A 24 24.34 5.43 -5.29
CA VAL A 24 25.65 5.09 -4.73
C VAL A 24 25.68 5.27 -3.21
N THR A 25 24.52 5.18 -2.57
CA THR A 25 24.38 5.37 -1.12
C THR A 25 25.00 4.23 -0.31
N GLY A 26 24.89 2.99 -0.81
CA GLY A 26 25.36 1.78 -0.14
C GLY A 26 26.73 1.30 -0.64
N GLU A 27 27.12 0.10 -0.21
CA GLU A 27 28.37 -0.56 -0.67
C GLU A 27 28.30 -0.98 -2.14
N ASN A 28 27.10 -1.26 -2.64
CA ASN A 28 26.85 -1.63 -4.02
C ASN A 28 26.13 -0.49 -4.74
N GLU A 29 26.56 -0.21 -5.97
CA GLU A 29 25.82 0.70 -6.85
C GLU A 29 24.53 0.04 -7.34
N ILE A 30 23.45 0.81 -7.38
CA ILE A 30 22.13 0.38 -7.87
C ILE A 30 21.76 1.26 -9.06
N TYR A 31 21.42 0.65 -10.19
CA TYR A 31 20.94 1.39 -11.35
C TYR A 31 19.54 1.96 -11.09
N ALA A 32 19.42 3.29 -11.10
CA ALA A 32 18.18 4.00 -10.79
C ALA A 32 17.32 4.25 -12.05
N GLY A 33 17.97 4.33 -13.21
CA GLY A 33 17.31 4.59 -14.49
C GLY A 33 18.21 5.39 -15.43
N CYS A 34 17.62 5.93 -16.49
CA CYS A 34 18.37 6.75 -17.43
C CYS A 34 17.52 7.82 -18.12
N VAL A 35 18.20 8.81 -18.69
CA VAL A 35 17.67 9.72 -19.69
C VAL A 35 18.30 9.34 -21.02
N LYS A 36 17.49 8.94 -21.99
CA LYS A 36 17.97 8.51 -23.29
C LYS A 36 17.09 9.00 -24.42
N ASN A 37 17.64 8.97 -25.63
CA ASN A 37 16.92 9.38 -26.81
C ASN A 37 15.81 8.37 -27.13
N PHE A 38 14.60 8.90 -27.29
CA PHE A 38 13.41 8.15 -27.65
C PHE A 38 12.82 8.75 -28.92
N ARG A 39 12.54 7.88 -29.89
CA ARG A 39 11.94 8.28 -31.15
C ARG A 39 10.43 8.33 -31.01
N TRP A 40 9.89 9.53 -30.94
CA TRP A 40 8.45 9.74 -30.99
C TRP A 40 7.94 9.52 -32.42
N ASN A 41 6.68 9.10 -32.55
CA ASN A 41 6.01 8.90 -33.83
C ASN A 41 6.78 8.02 -34.83
N ALA A 42 7.49 7.00 -34.33
CA ALA A 42 8.36 6.14 -35.14
C ALA A 42 7.65 5.43 -36.31
N SER A 43 6.32 5.30 -36.26
CA SER A 43 5.48 4.71 -37.32
C SER A 43 5.04 5.68 -38.42
N LEU A 44 5.31 6.99 -38.29
CA LEU A 44 4.99 7.98 -39.31
C LEU A 44 6.19 8.15 -40.25
N SER A 45 5.95 7.99 -41.55
CA SER A 45 6.97 7.93 -42.60
C SER A 45 7.81 9.21 -42.76
N ASP A 46 7.33 10.37 -42.29
CA ASP A 46 7.97 11.69 -42.51
C ASP A 46 8.05 12.58 -41.24
N GLY A 47 7.84 12.06 -40.03
CA GLY A 47 7.62 12.96 -38.86
C GLY A 47 8.05 12.48 -37.48
N GLY A 48 8.84 11.41 -37.39
CA GLY A 48 9.40 11.00 -36.10
C GLY A 48 10.56 11.90 -35.69
N PHE A 49 10.53 12.45 -34.47
CA PHE A 49 11.64 13.21 -33.90
C PHE A 49 12.23 12.47 -32.70
N ASN A 50 13.53 12.63 -32.49
CA ASN A 50 14.21 12.12 -31.32
C ASN A 50 14.13 13.16 -30.21
N ARG A 51 13.81 12.70 -29.01
CA ARG A 51 13.80 13.53 -27.81
C ARG A 51 14.35 12.75 -26.64
N LEU A 52 15.03 13.44 -25.74
CA LEU A 52 15.45 12.86 -24.47
C LEU A 52 14.23 12.61 -23.59
N GLU A 53 14.12 11.38 -23.10
CA GLU A 53 13.03 10.95 -22.22
C GLU A 53 13.62 10.21 -21.01
N PRO A 54 13.02 10.35 -19.82
CA PRO A 54 13.42 9.64 -18.63
C PRO A 54 12.79 8.24 -18.56
N PHE A 55 13.59 7.27 -18.11
CA PHE A 55 13.23 5.87 -17.94
C PHE A 55 13.65 5.39 -16.55
N ASN A 56 12.85 4.51 -15.94
CA ASN A 56 13.21 3.88 -14.67
C ASN A 56 14.23 2.76 -14.84
N ALA A 57 14.63 2.14 -13.72
CA ALA A 57 15.54 0.99 -13.69
C ALA A 57 15.08 -0.21 -14.54
N ASN A 58 13.76 -0.38 -14.73
CA ASN A 58 13.16 -1.42 -15.57
C ASN A 58 13.04 -1.02 -17.05
N ASN A 59 13.63 0.11 -17.44
CA ASN A 59 13.60 0.65 -18.80
C ASN A 59 12.17 1.02 -19.27
N GLU A 60 11.27 1.30 -18.33
CA GLU A 60 9.93 1.82 -18.60
C GLU A 60 9.99 3.33 -18.64
N ARG A 61 9.34 3.93 -19.65
CA ARG A 61 9.31 5.38 -19.82
C ARG A 61 8.48 6.01 -18.69
N LEU A 62 9.08 6.97 -17.98
CA LEU A 62 8.44 7.64 -16.84
C LEU A 62 7.45 8.72 -17.26
N GLY A 63 7.53 9.20 -18.51
CA GLY A 63 6.63 10.20 -19.07
C GLY A 63 6.78 11.53 -18.34
N HIS A 64 7.69 12.37 -18.81
CA HIS A 64 7.85 13.72 -18.27
C HIS A 64 7.27 14.74 -19.26
N GLY A 65 6.22 15.43 -18.84
CA GLY A 65 5.57 16.46 -19.64
C GLY A 65 6.51 17.65 -19.81
N GLY A 66 7.19 17.74 -20.95
CA GLY A 66 7.97 18.92 -21.30
C GLY A 66 7.74 19.28 -22.76
N GLY A 67 7.92 20.55 -23.11
CA GLY A 67 7.99 20.99 -24.50
C GLY A 67 9.35 20.63 -25.12
N GLU A 68 9.66 21.24 -26.28
CA GLU A 68 10.92 21.03 -27.00
C GLU A 68 12.18 21.46 -26.23
N GLU A 69 12.05 22.18 -25.10
CA GLU A 69 13.14 22.79 -24.32
C GLU A 69 13.32 22.19 -22.91
N THR A 70 13.09 20.89 -22.70
CA THR A 70 13.34 20.29 -21.38
C THR A 70 14.83 20.11 -21.13
N ASP A 71 15.32 20.66 -20.01
CA ASP A 71 16.71 20.53 -19.60
C ASP A 71 17.03 19.05 -19.26
N VAL A 72 18.16 18.55 -19.75
CA VAL A 72 18.71 17.23 -19.39
C VAL A 72 18.78 17.06 -17.88
N GLN A 73 19.17 18.12 -17.16
CA GLN A 73 19.32 18.06 -15.72
C GLN A 73 17.97 17.85 -15.02
N GLU A 74 16.90 18.48 -15.49
CA GLU A 74 15.54 18.25 -15.00
C GLU A 74 15.08 16.80 -15.21
N LEU A 75 15.37 16.22 -16.38
CA LEU A 75 15.05 14.82 -16.66
C LEU A 75 15.84 13.86 -15.77
N ILE A 76 17.12 14.13 -15.52
CA ILE A 76 17.97 13.36 -14.61
C ILE A 76 17.40 13.45 -13.18
N ASP A 77 17.06 14.65 -12.73
CA ASP A 77 16.52 14.86 -11.39
C ASP A 77 15.14 14.24 -11.22
N TYR A 78 14.36 14.16 -12.29
CA TYR A 78 13.11 13.40 -12.31
C TYR A 78 13.35 11.89 -12.15
N VAL A 79 14.35 11.31 -12.83
CA VAL A 79 14.74 9.90 -12.63
C VAL A 79 15.16 9.65 -11.18
N LYS A 80 16.00 10.52 -10.61
CA LYS A 80 16.40 10.45 -9.19
C LYS A 80 15.20 10.50 -8.27
N SER A 81 14.28 11.44 -8.49
CA SER A 81 13.07 11.63 -7.67
C SER A 81 12.16 10.39 -7.69
N VAL A 82 11.95 9.80 -8.87
CA VAL A 82 11.16 8.57 -8.99
C VAL A 82 11.86 7.40 -8.28
N HIS A 83 13.18 7.25 -8.44
CA HIS A 83 13.94 6.22 -7.71
C HIS A 83 13.85 6.40 -6.20
N THR A 84 14.07 7.62 -5.70
CA THR A 84 13.92 7.94 -4.27
C THR A 84 12.53 7.57 -3.76
N SER A 85 11.48 7.93 -4.49
CA SER A 85 10.09 7.61 -4.13
C SER A 85 9.87 6.09 -4.06
N ASN A 86 10.43 5.32 -5.00
CA ASN A 86 10.33 3.87 -5.00
C ASN A 86 11.04 3.25 -3.79
N VAL A 87 12.26 3.68 -3.49
CA VAL A 87 13.02 3.23 -2.32
C VAL A 87 12.28 3.55 -1.01
N GLU A 88 11.69 4.74 -0.90
CA GLU A 88 10.86 5.10 0.26
C GLU A 88 9.63 4.19 0.41
N ILE A 89 8.97 3.86 -0.70
CA ILE A 89 7.83 2.93 -0.69
C ILE A 89 8.29 1.53 -0.27
N GLU A 90 9.39 1.03 -0.81
CA GLU A 90 9.93 -0.30 -0.46
C GLU A 90 10.32 -0.39 1.01
N ASN A 91 11.00 0.63 1.54
CA ASN A 91 11.34 0.72 2.96
C ASN A 91 10.09 0.74 3.82
N LYS A 92 9.09 1.56 3.47
CA LYS A 92 7.81 1.59 4.19
C LYS A 92 7.11 0.23 4.18
N ILE A 93 7.12 -0.47 3.05
CA ILE A 93 6.54 -1.82 2.94
C ILE A 93 7.31 -2.82 3.81
N ALA A 94 8.64 -2.71 3.88
CA ALA A 94 9.46 -3.54 4.75
C ALA A 94 9.19 -3.28 6.24
N GLU A 95 9.07 -2.02 6.65
CA GLU A 95 8.68 -1.64 8.02
C GLU A 95 7.28 -2.15 8.39
N GLN A 96 6.33 -2.04 7.45
CA GLN A 96 4.98 -2.59 7.61
C GLN A 96 5.02 -4.10 7.79
N TRP A 97 5.85 -4.81 7.02
CA TRP A 97 6.02 -6.25 7.19
C TRP A 97 6.53 -6.59 8.58
N GLU A 98 7.59 -5.94 9.07
CA GLU A 98 8.12 -6.22 10.41
C GLU A 98 7.07 -5.98 11.51
N THR A 99 6.23 -4.96 11.35
CA THR A 99 5.18 -4.64 12.32
C THR A 99 3.99 -5.59 12.26
N GLN A 100 3.64 -6.08 11.07
CA GLN A 100 2.44 -6.90 10.84
C GLN A 100 2.74 -8.38 10.59
N ARG A 101 4.01 -8.80 10.70
CA ARG A 101 4.49 -10.13 10.32
C ARG A 101 3.68 -11.25 10.97
N GLU A 102 3.48 -11.16 12.28
CA GLU A 102 2.79 -12.21 13.04
C GLU A 102 1.32 -12.35 12.59
N ASP A 103 0.62 -11.23 12.42
CA ASP A 103 -0.76 -11.20 11.93
C ASP A 103 -0.86 -11.67 10.47
N ALA A 104 0.02 -11.21 9.60
CA ALA A 104 0.06 -11.59 8.20
C ALA A 104 0.25 -13.11 8.05
N LEU A 105 1.20 -13.69 8.80
CA LEU A 105 1.44 -15.13 8.80
C LEU A 105 0.26 -15.91 9.40
N ARG A 106 -0.34 -15.43 10.50
CA ARG A 106 -1.54 -16.03 11.11
C ARG A 106 -2.72 -16.05 10.15
N LEU A 107 -2.87 -15.02 9.31
CA LEU A 107 -3.93 -14.92 8.30
C LEU A 107 -3.63 -15.71 7.01
N GLY A 108 -2.46 -16.34 6.92
CA GLY A 108 -2.11 -17.26 5.85
C GLY A 108 -1.48 -16.62 4.61
N THR A 109 -0.90 -15.42 4.74
CA THR A 109 -0.09 -14.81 3.66
C THR A 109 1.40 -15.03 3.86
N THR A 110 2.21 -14.70 2.85
CA THR A 110 3.67 -14.77 2.90
C THR A 110 4.29 -13.39 2.79
N GLU A 111 5.56 -13.25 3.18
CA GLU A 111 6.30 -12.00 3.01
C GLU A 111 6.28 -11.51 1.56
N GLU A 112 6.48 -12.43 0.60
CA GLU A 112 6.47 -12.11 -0.82
C GLU A 112 5.11 -11.53 -1.26
N LYS A 113 4.00 -12.19 -0.91
CA LYS A 113 2.65 -11.72 -1.25
C LYS A 113 2.33 -10.40 -0.57
N PHE A 114 2.72 -10.26 0.71
CA PHE A 114 2.55 -9.03 1.47
C PHE A 114 3.29 -7.86 0.84
N LYS A 115 4.56 -8.05 0.44
CA LYS A 115 5.37 -7.00 -0.18
C LYS A 115 4.86 -6.63 -1.58
N ARG A 116 4.44 -7.65 -2.34
CA ARG A 116 3.98 -7.47 -3.73
C ARG A 116 2.61 -6.81 -3.85
N TYR A 117 1.65 -7.17 -3.00
CA TYR A 117 0.25 -6.77 -3.19
C TYR A 117 -0.23 -5.80 -2.12
N HIS A 118 -0.55 -4.57 -2.55
CA HIS A 118 -1.14 -3.54 -1.66
C HIS A 118 -2.43 -4.00 -0.99
N ASN A 119 -3.29 -4.73 -1.71
CA ASN A 119 -4.55 -5.24 -1.17
C ASN A 119 -4.32 -6.21 0.00
N VAL A 120 -3.32 -7.09 -0.09
CA VAL A 120 -2.99 -8.03 0.99
C VAL A 120 -2.65 -7.26 2.27
N ARG A 121 -1.83 -6.20 2.17
CA ARG A 121 -1.47 -5.35 3.32
C ARG A 121 -2.71 -4.70 3.95
N ASN A 122 -3.58 -4.12 3.13
CA ASN A 122 -4.82 -3.49 3.60
C ASN A 122 -5.79 -4.51 4.23
N TYR A 123 -5.86 -5.73 3.69
CA TYR A 123 -6.73 -6.78 4.22
C TYR A 123 -6.24 -7.30 5.57
N VAL A 124 -4.93 -7.49 5.75
CA VAL A 124 -4.35 -7.82 7.06
C VAL A 124 -4.73 -6.77 8.09
N GLU A 125 -4.49 -5.48 7.79
CA GLU A 125 -4.83 -4.38 8.69
C GLU A 125 -6.34 -4.32 9.00
N ARG A 126 -7.19 -4.55 7.98
CA ARG A 126 -8.65 -4.59 8.15
C ARG A 126 -9.08 -5.70 9.10
N VAL A 127 -8.56 -6.91 8.96
CA VAL A 127 -8.91 -8.04 9.83
C VAL A 127 -8.46 -7.77 11.26
N VAL A 128 -7.21 -7.31 11.47
CA VAL A 128 -6.69 -7.00 12.81
C VAL A 128 -7.52 -5.93 13.49
N LYS A 129 -7.97 -4.90 12.76
CA LYS A 129 -8.86 -3.88 13.30
C LYS A 129 -10.24 -4.45 13.65
N ALA A 130 -10.83 -5.23 12.74
CA ALA A 130 -12.13 -5.85 12.94
C ALA A 130 -12.14 -6.80 14.16
N GLU A 131 -11.06 -7.57 14.37
CA GLU A 131 -10.91 -8.42 15.56
C GLU A 131 -10.89 -7.61 16.86
N LYS A 132 -10.23 -6.44 16.88
CA LYS A 132 -10.24 -5.53 18.04
C LYS A 132 -11.63 -4.96 18.30
N ASP A 133 -12.32 -4.52 17.25
CA ASP A 133 -13.68 -4.00 17.33
C ASP A 133 -14.65 -5.08 17.84
N LEU A 134 -14.46 -6.33 17.39
CA LEU A 134 -15.24 -7.49 17.82
C LEU A 134 -15.10 -7.78 19.31
N VAL A 135 -13.87 -7.72 19.86
CA VAL A 135 -13.64 -7.90 21.31
C VAL A 135 -14.38 -6.81 22.10
N HIS A 136 -14.32 -5.56 21.64
CA HIS A 136 -15.00 -4.45 22.32
C HIS A 136 -16.52 -4.58 22.27
N LEU A 137 -17.08 -4.99 21.13
CA LEU A 137 -18.53 -5.19 20.97
C LEU A 137 -19.04 -6.36 21.82
N LYS A 138 -18.28 -7.46 21.90
CA LYS A 138 -18.61 -8.60 22.78
C LYS A 138 -18.62 -8.18 24.25
N TYR A 139 -17.63 -7.39 24.69
CA TYR A 139 -17.62 -6.83 26.04
C TYR A 139 -18.86 -5.95 26.31
N ILE A 140 -19.23 -5.06 25.37
CA ILE A 140 -20.44 -4.23 25.52
C ILE A 140 -21.70 -5.08 25.59
N LEU A 141 -21.82 -6.11 24.75
CA LEU A 141 -22.95 -7.03 24.77
C LEU A 141 -23.07 -7.73 26.13
N ASP A 142 -21.95 -8.23 26.67
CA ASP A 142 -21.90 -8.88 27.97
C ASP A 142 -22.36 -7.93 29.09
N GLU A 143 -21.94 -6.66 29.07
CA GLU A 143 -22.39 -5.64 30.03
C GLU A 143 -23.91 -5.36 29.92
N ILE A 144 -24.47 -5.30 28.71
CA ILE A 144 -25.91 -5.09 28.50
C ILE A 144 -26.70 -6.29 29.02
N VAL A 145 -26.26 -7.52 28.73
CA VAL A 145 -26.88 -8.75 29.21
C VAL A 145 -26.81 -8.83 30.74
N SER A 146 -25.64 -8.59 31.32
CA SER A 146 -25.44 -8.56 32.77
C SER A 146 -26.34 -7.52 33.45
N ALA A 147 -26.43 -6.31 32.88
CA ALA A 147 -27.34 -5.28 33.39
C ALA A 147 -28.81 -5.74 33.32
N TYR A 148 -29.24 -6.34 32.22
CA TYR A 148 -30.59 -6.86 32.07
C TYR A 148 -30.93 -7.95 33.10
N GLU A 149 -29.97 -8.83 33.40
CA GLU A 149 -30.09 -9.93 34.37
C GLU A 149 -29.95 -9.48 35.83
N SER A 150 -29.48 -8.26 36.07
CA SER A 150 -29.27 -7.73 37.42
C SER A 150 -30.57 -7.59 38.24
N GLU A 151 -30.46 -7.76 39.55
CA GLU A 151 -31.57 -7.56 40.50
C GLU A 151 -32.12 -6.12 40.44
N ALA A 152 -31.25 -5.14 40.20
CA ALA A 152 -31.64 -3.74 40.08
C ALA A 152 -32.62 -3.55 38.91
N ILE A 153 -32.32 -4.10 37.73
CA ILE A 153 -33.23 -4.03 36.58
C ILE A 153 -34.46 -4.93 36.80
N ALA A 154 -34.30 -6.11 37.43
CA ALA A 154 -35.42 -6.99 37.74
C ALA A 154 -36.49 -6.30 38.58
N SER A 155 -36.10 -5.44 39.54
CA SER A 155 -37.03 -4.68 40.38
C SER A 155 -37.84 -3.59 39.66
N ILE A 156 -37.41 -3.19 38.46
CA ILE A 156 -38.06 -2.14 37.63
C ILE A 156 -38.46 -2.66 36.25
N ARG A 157 -38.45 -3.98 36.06
CA ARG A 157 -38.67 -4.63 34.76
C ARG A 157 -40.11 -4.44 34.31
N THR A 158 -40.31 -3.46 33.44
CA THR A 158 -41.55 -3.24 32.70
C THR A 158 -41.38 -3.71 31.27
N GLU A 159 -42.48 -3.92 30.55
CA GLU A 159 -42.46 -4.28 29.12
C GLU A 159 -41.61 -3.31 28.30
N GLY A 160 -41.70 -2.00 28.56
CA GLY A 160 -40.88 -0.99 27.88
C GLY A 160 -39.37 -1.14 28.16
N VAL A 161 -38.99 -1.46 29.40
CA VAL A 161 -37.59 -1.72 29.76
C VAL A 161 -37.10 -3.02 29.09
N GLU A 162 -37.91 -4.07 29.08
CA GLU A 162 -37.56 -5.32 28.39
C GLU A 162 -37.35 -5.13 26.88
N ILE A 163 -38.20 -4.34 26.22
CA ILE A 163 -38.06 -4.04 24.80
C ILE A 163 -36.73 -3.34 24.53
N VAL A 164 -36.37 -2.30 25.31
CA VAL A 164 -35.12 -1.55 25.12
C VAL A 164 -33.90 -2.45 25.25
N PHE A 165 -33.85 -3.33 26.27
CA PHE A 165 -32.74 -4.26 26.44
C PHE A 165 -32.67 -5.28 25.31
N LYS A 166 -33.80 -5.87 24.90
CA LYS A 166 -33.84 -6.82 23.78
C LYS A 166 -33.37 -6.17 22.48
N GLU A 167 -33.85 -4.96 22.17
CA GLU A 167 -33.41 -4.23 20.97
C GLU A 167 -31.92 -3.90 21.00
N ALA A 168 -31.38 -3.53 22.16
CA ALA A 168 -29.95 -3.26 22.33
C ALA A 168 -29.09 -4.53 22.14
N ILE A 169 -29.52 -5.65 22.72
CA ILE A 169 -28.88 -6.97 22.57
C ILE A 169 -28.91 -7.39 21.11
N ASP A 170 -30.10 -7.46 20.49
CA ASP A 170 -30.29 -7.87 19.10
C ASP A 170 -29.45 -7.02 18.14
N LYS A 171 -29.36 -5.71 18.40
CA LYS A 171 -28.52 -4.80 17.60
C LYS A 171 -27.05 -5.18 17.69
N ARG A 172 -26.51 -5.43 18.89
CA ARG A 172 -25.10 -5.79 19.07
C ARG A 172 -24.78 -7.18 18.53
N GLU A 173 -25.69 -8.13 18.68
CA GLU A 173 -25.54 -9.46 18.08
C GLU A 173 -25.47 -9.39 16.55
N LYS A 174 -26.30 -8.55 15.92
CA LYS A 174 -26.24 -8.31 14.47
C LYS A 174 -24.91 -7.69 14.04
N GLU A 175 -24.45 -6.65 14.74
CA GLU A 175 -23.16 -6.01 14.46
C GLU A 175 -21.99 -7.00 14.59
N ILE A 176 -22.00 -7.83 15.63
CA ILE A 176 -21.00 -8.89 15.86
C ILE A 176 -21.02 -9.88 14.68
N ALA A 177 -22.19 -10.38 14.29
CA ALA A 177 -22.31 -11.35 13.19
C ALA A 177 -21.87 -10.77 11.83
N GLU A 178 -22.10 -9.48 11.60
CA GLU A 178 -21.63 -8.79 10.40
C GLU A 178 -20.10 -8.69 10.36
N ILE A 179 -19.47 -8.32 11.49
CA ILE A 179 -18.01 -8.23 11.60
C ILE A 179 -17.36 -9.61 11.47
N GLU A 180 -17.92 -10.63 12.11
CA GLU A 180 -17.40 -12.01 12.00
C GLU A 180 -17.43 -12.50 10.55
N ARG A 181 -18.51 -12.21 9.82
CA ARG A 181 -18.62 -12.52 8.38
C ARG A 181 -17.60 -11.75 7.54
N ASP A 182 -17.38 -10.47 7.84
CA ASP A 182 -16.37 -9.65 7.14
C ASP A 182 -14.96 -10.19 7.37
N ILE A 183 -14.62 -10.54 8.61
CA ILE A 183 -13.33 -11.17 8.96
C ILE A 183 -13.13 -12.46 8.15
N GLU A 184 -14.14 -13.33 8.12
CA GLU A 184 -14.08 -14.59 7.38
C GLU A 184 -13.85 -14.34 5.88
N GLN A 185 -14.63 -13.44 5.28
CA GLN A 185 -14.55 -13.12 3.86
C GLN A 185 -13.18 -12.52 3.49
N VAL A 186 -12.72 -11.53 4.24
CA VAL A 186 -11.45 -10.84 3.98
C VAL A 186 -10.26 -11.80 4.19
N THR A 187 -10.33 -12.65 5.21
CA THR A 187 -9.33 -13.72 5.42
C THR A 187 -9.32 -14.71 4.26
N GLY A 188 -10.47 -15.02 3.67
CA GLY A 188 -10.58 -15.80 2.44
C GLY A 188 -9.79 -15.15 1.29
N TRP A 189 -10.00 -13.85 1.05
CA TRP A 189 -9.28 -13.12 -0.01
C TRP A 189 -7.77 -13.10 0.21
N ILE A 190 -7.30 -12.94 1.46
CA ILE A 190 -5.85 -12.96 1.77
C ILE A 190 -5.19 -14.26 1.29
N LYS A 191 -5.89 -15.40 1.38
CA LYS A 191 -5.37 -16.72 1.00
C LYS A 191 -5.42 -17.00 -0.50
N GLU A 192 -6.27 -16.29 -1.24
CA GLU A 192 -6.45 -16.46 -2.69
C GLU A 192 -5.37 -15.76 -3.53
N TYR A 193 -4.77 -14.67 -3.01
CA TYR A 193 -3.51 -14.11 -3.53
C TYR A 193 -2.37 -15.08 -3.26
#